data_AF-A0A645F5P8-F1
#
_entry.id   AF-A0A645F5P8-F1
#
_cell.length_a   1.000
_cell.length_b   1.000
_cell.length_c   1.000
_cell.angle_alpha   90.00
_cell.angle_beta   90.00
_cell.angle_gamma   90.00
#
_symmetry.space_group_name_H-M   'P 1'
#
loop_
_entity.id
_entity.type
_entity.pdbx_description
1 polymer ?
#
loop_
_entity_poly.entity_id
_entity_poly.type
_entity_poly.pdbx_seq_one_letter_code
_entity_poly.pdbx_strand_id
1 'polypeptide(L)'
;MAGKPKFSVRHNRRKENLNLYLLEKSRTPIERQTNKETLELALKIRSEREQELKQNIHGYRLKKDKNVNFLDYFQSYIDSYTKKDIRMREGAFKRFKDFLDDSYPQYSRRIRPEELTKDMMIDFVEYLQSRSVGEGAKGYYQRFKKVIHYAIDHDVMVKNPCKGVVCKIDEQALHWYSPL
;
A
#
# COMPACT_ATOMS: atom_id res chain seq x y z
N MET A 1 16.44 48.47 -2.10
CA MET A 1 15.41 47.66 -2.77
C MET A 1 16.00 46.30 -3.10
N ALA A 2 15.54 45.21 -2.45
CA ALA A 2 16.05 43.87 -2.71
C ALA A 2 15.35 43.27 -3.94
N GLY A 3 16.13 42.90 -4.98
CA GLY A 3 15.61 42.31 -6.22
C GLY A 3 15.05 40.91 -6.01
N LYS A 4 13.97 40.57 -6.73
CA LYS A 4 13.30 39.26 -6.62
C LYS A 4 14.25 38.12 -7.06
N PRO A 5 14.24 36.97 -6.35
CA PRO A 5 15.07 35.82 -6.72
C PRO A 5 14.64 35.23 -8.08
N LYS A 6 15.63 34.94 -8.92
CA LYS A 6 15.47 34.35 -10.25
C LYS A 6 15.30 32.83 -10.12
N PHE A 7 14.08 32.32 -10.26
CA PHE A 7 13.84 30.88 -10.29
C PHE A 7 14.22 30.30 -11.66
N SER A 8 15.11 29.30 -11.72
CA SER A 8 15.35 28.54 -12.95
C SER A 8 14.53 27.24 -12.93
N VAL A 9 13.60 27.08 -13.86
CA VAL A 9 12.86 25.82 -14.03
C VAL A 9 13.72 24.86 -14.85
N ARG A 10 14.15 23.74 -14.25
CA ARG A 10 14.79 22.63 -14.98
C ARG A 10 13.74 21.59 -15.38
N HIS A 11 13.59 21.32 -16.68
CA HIS A 11 12.77 20.22 -17.17
C HIS A 11 13.65 19.00 -17.43
N ASN A 12 13.45 17.91 -16.67
CA ASN A 12 14.07 16.62 -16.99
C ASN A 12 13.33 15.98 -18.17
N ARG A 13 14.02 15.81 -19.31
CA ARG A 13 13.48 15.17 -20.51
C ARG A 13 14.31 13.94 -20.84
N ARG A 14 13.65 12.83 -21.18
CA ARG A 14 14.28 11.57 -21.65
C ARG A 14 13.67 11.18 -22.99
N LYS A 15 14.48 10.64 -23.89
CA LYS A 15 14.07 10.12 -25.20
C LYS A 15 14.48 8.65 -25.31
N GLU A 16 13.63 7.84 -25.92
CA GLU A 16 13.88 6.42 -26.19
C GLU A 16 13.57 6.11 -27.65
N ASN A 17 14.34 5.21 -28.26
CA ASN A 17 14.15 4.79 -29.65
C ASN A 17 13.52 3.39 -29.68
N LEU A 18 12.46 3.20 -30.48
CA LEU A 18 11.70 1.94 -30.54
C LEU A 18 12.32 0.89 -31.49
N ASN A 19 13.42 1.21 -32.18
CA ASN A 19 14.07 0.33 -33.18
C ASN A 19 13.10 -0.26 -34.22
N LEU A 20 12.00 0.44 -34.51
CA LEU A 20 11.04 0.12 -35.56
C LEU A 20 11.42 0.90 -36.82
N TYR A 21 11.41 0.23 -37.98
CA TYR A 21 11.81 0.80 -39.26
C TYR A 21 10.66 0.75 -40.26
N LEU A 22 10.56 1.78 -41.09
CA LEU A 22 9.59 1.85 -42.18
C LEU A 22 10.29 1.63 -43.51
N LEU A 23 9.62 0.98 -44.44
CA LEU A 23 10.06 0.88 -45.83
C LEU A 23 9.81 2.23 -46.52
N GLU A 24 10.88 2.90 -46.94
CA GLU A 24 10.84 4.26 -47.50
C GLU A 24 10.05 4.35 -48.82
N LYS A 25 10.07 3.28 -49.64
CA LYS A 25 9.37 3.20 -50.92
C LYS A 25 8.44 2.00 -50.95
N SER A 26 7.35 2.03 -50.19
CA SER A 26 6.30 1.00 -50.21
C SER A 26 5.44 1.10 -51.49
N ARG A 27 5.92 0.46 -52.55
CA ARG A 27 5.27 0.48 -53.87
C ARG A 27 4.20 -0.59 -53.98
N THR A 28 4.34 -1.69 -53.26
CA THR A 28 3.36 -2.78 -53.27
C THR A 28 2.32 -2.63 -52.15
N PRO A 29 1.10 -3.17 -52.33
CA PRO A 29 0.09 -3.18 -51.27
C PRO A 29 0.56 -3.83 -49.97
N ILE A 30 1.39 -4.89 -50.07
CA ILE A 30 1.94 -5.64 -48.94
C ILE A 30 2.89 -4.75 -48.13
N GLU A 31 3.82 -4.05 -48.78
CA GLU A 31 4.76 -3.14 -48.09
C GLU A 31 4.03 -1.99 -47.39
N ARG A 32 2.94 -1.47 -47.98
CA ARG A 32 2.11 -0.44 -47.35
C ARG A 32 1.42 -0.97 -46.10
N GLN A 33 0.94 -2.20 -46.16
CA GLN A 33 0.32 -2.88 -45.01
C GLN A 33 1.34 -3.10 -43.89
N THR A 34 2.56 -3.54 -44.20
CA THR A 34 3.64 -3.70 -43.20
C THR A 34 4.00 -2.38 -42.51
N ASN A 35 4.11 -1.28 -43.27
CA ASN A 35 4.34 0.04 -42.68
C ASN A 35 3.18 0.46 -41.77
N LYS A 36 1.93 0.17 -42.15
CA LYS A 36 0.74 0.47 -41.34
C LYS A 36 0.77 -0.29 -40.01
N GLU A 37 1.04 -1.59 -40.05
CA GLU A 37 1.15 -2.42 -38.84
C GLU A 37 2.30 -1.97 -37.94
N THR A 38 3.44 -1.57 -38.53
CA THR A 38 4.59 -1.05 -37.79
C THR A 38 4.26 0.27 -37.07
N LEU A 39 3.49 1.16 -37.71
CA LEU A 39 3.02 2.39 -37.10
C LEU A 39 2.00 2.14 -35.97
N GLU A 40 1.08 1.20 -36.16
CA GLU A 40 0.13 0.79 -35.13
C GLU A 40 0.85 0.21 -33.90
N LEU A 41 1.87 -0.63 -34.13
CA LEU A 41 2.73 -1.15 -33.06
C LEU A 41 3.48 -0.02 -32.33
N ALA A 42 4.06 0.93 -33.08
CA ALA A 42 4.75 2.08 -32.49
C ALA A 42 3.82 2.93 -31.60
N LEU A 43 2.59 3.16 -32.04
CA LEU A 43 1.56 3.87 -31.27
C LEU A 43 1.19 3.10 -30.00
N LYS A 44 1.06 1.78 -30.07
CA LYS A 44 0.78 0.93 -28.92
C LYS A 44 1.90 0.99 -27.88
N ILE A 45 3.16 0.82 -28.30
CA ILE A 45 4.32 0.89 -27.38
C ILE A 45 4.41 2.28 -26.75
N ARG A 46 4.20 3.35 -27.54
CA ARG A 46 4.16 4.72 -27.01
C ARG A 46 3.09 4.86 -25.93
N SER A 47 1.88 4.36 -26.16
CA SER A 47 0.78 4.43 -25.19
C SER A 47 1.12 3.67 -23.90
N GLU A 48 1.67 2.46 -24.00
CA GLU A 48 2.09 1.65 -22.86
C GLU A 48 3.19 2.37 -22.03
N ARG A 49 4.21 2.91 -22.70
CA ARG A 49 5.27 3.70 -22.04
C ARG A 49 4.76 4.98 -21.40
N GLU A 50 3.81 5.67 -22.05
CA GLU A 50 3.18 6.86 -21.49
C GLU A 50 2.36 6.51 -20.24
N GLN A 51 1.69 5.36 -20.24
CA GLN A 51 1.01 4.84 -19.04
C GLN A 51 2.00 4.50 -17.93
N GLU A 52 3.07 3.75 -18.21
CA GLU A 52 4.12 3.43 -17.23
C GLU A 52 4.76 4.71 -16.64
N LEU A 53 5.02 5.71 -17.48
CA LEU A 53 5.60 6.98 -17.04
C LEU A 53 4.62 7.76 -16.17
N LYS A 54 3.34 7.83 -16.55
CA LYS A 54 2.28 8.45 -15.72
C LYS A 54 2.10 7.70 -14.40
N GLN A 55 2.21 6.37 -14.39
CA GLN A 55 2.18 5.54 -13.20
C GLN A 55 3.36 5.83 -12.27
N ASN A 56 4.58 5.90 -12.82
CA ASN A 56 5.81 6.17 -12.07
C ASN A 56 5.93 7.61 -11.57
N ILE A 57 5.52 8.61 -12.37
CA ILE A 57 5.64 10.04 -12.02
C ILE A 57 4.56 10.47 -11.02
N HIS A 58 3.33 9.96 -11.11
CA HIS A 58 2.22 10.39 -10.25
C HIS A 58 1.89 9.42 -9.11
N GLY A 59 2.60 8.27 -8.98
CA GLY A 59 2.19 7.20 -8.06
C GLY A 59 0.77 6.67 -8.35
N TYR A 60 0.20 7.05 -9.49
CA TYR A 60 -1.14 6.69 -9.91
C TYR A 60 -1.03 5.35 -10.62
N ARG A 61 -0.89 4.28 -9.84
CA ARG A 61 -1.32 2.96 -10.29
C ARG A 61 -2.74 3.14 -10.85
N LEU A 62 -2.99 2.66 -12.07
CA LEU A 62 -4.35 2.45 -12.55
C LEU A 62 -5.10 1.82 -11.39
N LYS A 63 -6.13 2.53 -10.92
CA LYS A 63 -6.87 2.23 -9.69
C LYS A 63 -7.26 0.75 -9.70
N LYS A 64 -6.45 -0.13 -9.12
CA LYS A 64 -6.93 -1.42 -8.62
C LYS A 64 -8.06 -1.03 -7.67
N ASP A 65 -9.23 -1.62 -7.88
CA ASP A 65 -10.52 -1.17 -7.37
C ASP A 65 -10.41 -0.33 -6.09
N LYS A 66 -10.78 0.96 -6.18
CA LYS A 66 -10.85 1.89 -5.03
C LYS A 66 -11.84 1.47 -3.94
N ASN A 67 -12.42 0.28 -4.08
CA ASN A 67 -13.48 -0.24 -3.26
C ASN A 67 -13.05 -1.39 -2.34
N VAL A 68 -11.75 -1.74 -2.31
CA VAL A 68 -11.24 -2.76 -1.37
C VAL A 68 -11.61 -2.36 0.06
N ASN A 69 -12.28 -3.28 0.77
CA ASN A 69 -12.49 -3.20 2.20
C ASN A 69 -11.30 -3.88 2.89
N PHE A 70 -10.61 -3.16 3.76
CA PHE A 70 -9.44 -3.68 4.48
C PHE A 70 -9.80 -4.84 5.41
N LEU A 71 -11.02 -4.88 5.96
CA LEU A 71 -11.46 -5.98 6.82
C LEU A 71 -11.54 -7.29 6.04
N ASP A 72 -12.13 -7.26 4.84
CA ASP A 72 -12.22 -8.42 3.96
C ASP A 72 -10.83 -8.86 3.47
N TYR A 73 -9.97 -7.88 3.17
CA TYR A 73 -8.57 -8.14 2.84
C TYR A 73 -7.83 -8.86 3.97
N PHE A 74 -7.95 -8.38 5.21
CA PHE A 74 -7.34 -9.02 6.37
C PHE A 74 -7.89 -10.45 6.55
N GLN A 75 -9.20 -10.65 6.42
CA GLN A 75 -9.79 -11.99 6.50
C GLN A 75 -9.18 -12.94 5.43
N SER A 76 -9.10 -12.51 4.18
CA SER A 76 -8.48 -13.30 3.10
C SER A 76 -6.98 -13.60 3.36
N TYR A 77 -6.28 -12.68 4.02
CA TYR A 77 -4.90 -12.86 4.45
C TYR A 77 -4.77 -13.93 5.55
N ILE A 78 -5.78 -14.07 6.40
CA ILE A 78 -5.84 -15.14 7.40
C ILE A 78 -6.21 -16.47 6.73
N ASP A 79 -7.21 -16.47 5.84
CA ASP A 79 -7.70 -17.69 5.19
C ASP A 79 -6.63 -18.36 4.32
N SER A 80 -5.76 -17.55 3.70
CA SER A 80 -4.61 -18.03 2.92
C SER A 80 -3.39 -18.41 3.78
N TYR A 81 -3.45 -18.26 5.10
CA TYR A 81 -2.33 -18.48 5.99
C TYR A 81 -2.15 -19.95 6.39
N THR A 82 -0.98 -20.52 6.11
CA THR A 82 -0.72 -21.97 6.30
C THR A 82 0.09 -22.31 7.54
N LYS A 83 0.57 -21.33 8.31
CA LYS A 83 1.49 -21.59 9.43
C LYS A 83 0.75 -21.79 10.76
N LYS A 84 1.40 -22.50 11.68
CA LYS A 84 0.84 -22.91 12.98
C LYS A 84 0.43 -21.76 13.91
N ASP A 85 0.91 -20.54 13.68
CA ASP A 85 0.58 -19.36 14.49
C ASP A 85 -0.68 -18.60 14.01
N ILE A 86 -1.56 -19.25 13.24
CA ILE A 86 -2.80 -18.65 12.70
C ILE A 86 -3.68 -18.00 13.79
N ARG A 87 -3.80 -18.63 14.96
CA ARG A 87 -4.59 -18.11 16.10
C ARG A 87 -4.16 -16.72 16.55
N MET A 88 -2.87 -16.38 16.43
CA MET A 88 -2.37 -15.06 16.78
C MET A 88 -2.79 -13.99 15.76
N ARG A 89 -2.96 -14.37 14.48
CA ARG A 89 -3.46 -13.46 13.44
C ARG A 89 -4.96 -13.26 13.56
N GLU A 90 -5.71 -14.35 13.78
CA GLU A 90 -7.15 -14.28 14.07
C GLU A 90 -7.42 -13.38 15.28
N GLY A 91 -6.65 -13.56 16.36
CA GLY A 91 -6.74 -12.72 17.54
C GLY A 91 -6.42 -11.24 17.25
N ALA A 92 -5.37 -10.97 16.44
CA ALA A 92 -5.05 -9.60 16.04
C ALA A 92 -6.17 -8.95 15.22
N PHE A 93 -6.77 -9.70 14.30
CA PHE A 93 -7.90 -9.23 13.49
C PHE A 93 -9.14 -8.98 14.34
N LYS A 94 -9.48 -9.90 15.25
CA LYS A 94 -10.58 -9.72 16.20
C LYS A 94 -10.39 -8.46 17.04
N ARG A 95 -9.22 -8.27 17.64
CA ARG A 95 -8.91 -7.07 18.44
C ARG A 95 -9.05 -5.78 17.64
N PHE A 96 -8.67 -5.81 16.36
CA PHE A 96 -8.83 -4.65 15.48
C PHE A 96 -10.30 -4.37 15.16
N LYS A 97 -11.12 -5.41 14.91
CA LYS A 97 -12.57 -5.24 14.73
C LYS A 97 -13.24 -4.68 15.98
N ASP A 98 -12.96 -5.28 17.15
CA ASP A 98 -13.51 -4.82 18.42
C ASP A 98 -13.11 -3.34 18.68
N PHE A 99 -11.87 -2.96 18.34
CA PHE A 99 -11.41 -1.56 18.41
C PHE A 99 -12.21 -0.62 17.50
N LEU A 100 -12.47 -1.02 16.25
CA LEU A 100 -13.28 -0.22 15.33
C LEU A 100 -14.71 -0.10 15.84
N ASP A 101 -15.30 -1.18 16.34
CA ASP A 101 -16.66 -1.16 16.89
C ASP A 101 -16.76 -0.22 18.11
N ASP A 102 -15.74 -0.22 18.98
CA ASP A 102 -15.71 0.60 20.21
C ASP A 102 -15.39 2.09 19.94
N SER A 103 -14.35 2.36 19.13
CA SER A 103 -13.75 3.71 19.01
C SER A 103 -14.06 4.40 17.67
N TYR A 104 -14.39 3.62 16.64
CA TYR A 104 -14.64 4.12 15.29
C TYR A 104 -15.87 3.45 14.63
N PRO A 105 -17.09 3.54 15.21
CA PRO A 105 -18.23 2.74 14.77
C PRO A 105 -18.61 2.92 13.29
N GLN A 106 -18.28 4.08 12.69
CA GLN A 106 -18.45 4.35 11.27
C GLN A 106 -17.67 3.39 10.35
N TYR A 107 -16.61 2.76 10.88
CA TYR A 107 -15.73 1.83 10.18
C TYR A 107 -15.94 0.36 10.56
N SER A 108 -16.88 0.07 11.48
CA SER A 108 -17.22 -1.28 11.98
C SER A 108 -17.39 -2.34 10.88
N ARG A 109 -18.10 -1.99 9.81
CA ARG A 109 -18.38 -2.89 8.69
C ARG A 109 -17.41 -2.76 7.53
N ARG A 110 -16.85 -1.56 7.34
CA ARG A 110 -16.06 -1.24 6.17
C ARG A 110 -15.10 -0.11 6.44
N ILE A 111 -13.84 -0.34 6.10
CA ILE A 111 -12.80 0.68 6.11
C ILE A 111 -11.90 0.48 4.90
N ARG A 112 -11.63 1.55 4.16
CA ARG A 112 -10.69 1.49 3.05
C ARG A 112 -9.25 1.55 3.57
N PRO A 113 -8.29 0.92 2.89
CA PRO A 113 -6.91 0.97 3.32
C PRO A 113 -6.35 2.41 3.44
N GLU A 114 -6.83 3.36 2.64
CA GLU A 114 -6.43 4.78 2.72
C GLU A 114 -7.01 5.53 3.94
N GLU A 115 -8.04 4.98 4.57
CA GLU A 115 -8.69 5.57 5.76
C GLU A 115 -7.98 5.18 7.06
N LEU A 116 -7.06 4.20 7.00
CA LEU A 116 -6.17 3.87 8.11
C LEU A 116 -5.15 5.01 8.29
N THR A 117 -5.41 5.89 9.25
CA THR A 117 -4.51 7.01 9.59
C THR A 117 -3.48 6.59 10.63
N LYS A 118 -2.39 7.36 10.74
CA LYS A 118 -1.39 7.15 11.78
C LYS A 118 -1.99 7.32 13.19
N ASP A 119 -2.85 8.31 13.37
CA ASP A 119 -3.50 8.59 14.65
C ASP A 119 -4.40 7.42 15.07
N MET A 120 -5.17 6.83 14.14
CA MET A 120 -5.93 5.61 14.41
C MET A 120 -5.04 4.43 14.85
N MET A 121 -3.80 4.34 14.32
CA MET A 121 -2.86 3.30 14.77
C MET A 121 -2.31 3.57 16.17
N ILE A 122 -2.18 4.84 16.56
CA ILE A 122 -1.81 5.22 17.94
C ILE A 122 -2.94 4.80 18.88
N ASP A 123 -4.18 5.18 18.58
CA ASP A 123 -5.37 4.81 19.36
C ASP A 123 -5.53 3.28 19.44
N PHE A 124 -5.25 2.56 18.35
CA PHE A 124 -5.30 1.11 18.35
C PHE A 124 -4.23 0.50 19.27
N VAL A 125 -3.03 1.07 19.33
CA VAL A 125 -2.00 0.63 20.28
C VAL A 125 -2.44 0.90 21.72
N GLU A 126 -3.01 2.07 22.01
CA GLU A 126 -3.54 2.40 23.34
C GLU A 126 -4.68 1.44 23.74
N TYR A 127 -5.57 1.13 22.80
CA TYR A 127 -6.65 0.14 22.97
C TYR A 127 -6.10 -1.26 23.31
N LEU A 128 -5.04 -1.69 22.62
CA LEU A 128 -4.42 -2.98 22.89
C LEU A 128 -3.76 -3.00 24.27
N GLN A 129 -3.05 -1.92 24.64
CA GLN A 129 -2.36 -1.81 25.92
C GLN A 129 -3.34 -1.72 27.10
N SER A 130 -4.53 -1.14 26.93
CA SER A 130 -5.55 -1.08 27.98
C SER A 130 -6.24 -2.42 28.26
N ARG A 131 -6.24 -3.34 27.28
CA ARG A 131 -6.94 -4.64 27.35
C ARG A 131 -6.01 -5.85 27.48
N SER A 132 -4.70 -5.66 27.39
CA SER A 132 -3.74 -6.76 27.43
C SER A 132 -2.45 -6.32 28.12
N VAL A 133 -2.07 -7.05 29.16
CA VAL A 133 -0.86 -6.79 29.94
C VAL A 133 0.32 -7.59 29.35
N GLY A 134 1.53 -7.04 29.43
CA GLY A 134 2.76 -7.72 29.02
C GLY A 134 2.89 -7.95 27.51
N GLU A 135 3.23 -9.17 27.10
CA GLU A 135 3.53 -9.49 25.69
C GLU A 135 2.31 -9.53 24.77
N GLY A 136 1.09 -9.62 25.32
CA GLY A 136 -0.14 -9.76 24.54
C GLY A 136 -0.39 -8.62 23.56
N ALA A 137 -0.35 -7.37 24.05
CA ALA A 137 -0.58 -6.17 23.24
C ALA A 137 0.47 -6.04 22.11
N LYS A 138 1.75 -6.19 22.47
CA LYS A 138 2.87 -6.18 21.50
C LYS A 138 2.71 -7.30 20.47
N GLY A 139 2.32 -8.48 20.92
CA GLY A 139 2.10 -9.66 20.08
C GLY A 139 1.06 -9.43 19.00
N TYR A 140 -0.11 -8.89 19.35
CA TYR A 140 -1.17 -8.57 18.38
C TYR A 140 -0.74 -7.45 17.42
N TYR A 141 -0.18 -6.37 17.94
CA TYR A 141 0.25 -5.24 17.09
C TYR A 141 1.34 -5.64 16.09
N GLN A 142 2.27 -6.53 16.47
CA GLN A 142 3.26 -7.08 15.53
C GLN A 142 2.62 -7.86 14.37
N ARG A 143 1.56 -8.63 14.64
CA ARG A 143 0.84 -9.41 13.61
C ARG A 143 0.04 -8.48 12.70
N PHE A 144 -0.60 -7.46 13.28
CA PHE A 144 -1.25 -6.40 12.51
C PHE A 144 -0.28 -5.72 11.54
N LYS A 145 0.90 -5.30 12.00
CA LYS A 145 1.93 -4.69 11.13
C LYS A 145 2.36 -5.59 9.98
N LYS A 146 2.41 -6.91 10.17
CA LYS A 146 2.72 -7.85 9.08
C LYS A 146 1.66 -7.82 7.98
N VAL A 147 0.38 -7.65 8.34
CA VAL A 147 -0.72 -7.52 7.37
C VAL A 147 -0.60 -6.20 6.61
N ILE A 148 -0.28 -5.09 7.30
CA ILE A 148 -0.04 -3.80 6.66
C ILE A 148 1.13 -3.86 5.67
N HIS A 149 2.26 -4.48 6.04
CA HIS A 149 3.38 -4.66 5.11
C HIS A 149 2.99 -5.52 3.91
N TYR A 150 2.28 -6.63 4.15
CA TYR A 150 1.78 -7.48 3.07
C TYR A 150 0.83 -6.72 2.13
N ALA A 151 -0.04 -5.86 2.66
CA ALA A 151 -0.92 -4.98 1.89
C ALA A 151 -0.14 -3.99 1.02
N ILE A 152 0.98 -3.47 1.52
CA ILE A 152 1.85 -2.58 0.75
C ILE A 152 2.57 -3.36 -0.36
N ASP A 153 3.12 -4.53 -0.05
CA ASP A 153 3.84 -5.38 -1.02
C ASP A 153 2.92 -5.85 -2.16
N HIS A 154 1.61 -6.00 -1.88
CA HIS A 154 0.60 -6.41 -2.87
C HIS A 154 -0.15 -5.22 -3.49
N ASP A 155 0.34 -4.01 -3.26
CA ASP A 155 -0.20 -2.76 -3.82
C ASP A 155 -1.64 -2.43 -3.43
N VAL A 156 -2.11 -2.99 -2.31
CA VAL A 156 -3.39 -2.65 -1.68
C VAL A 156 -3.27 -1.37 -0.86
N MET A 157 -2.07 -1.05 -0.36
CA MET A 157 -1.77 0.16 0.39
C MET A 157 -0.55 0.87 -0.17
N VAL A 158 -0.59 2.21 -0.22
CA VAL A 158 0.56 3.02 -0.67
C VAL A 158 1.39 3.51 0.51
N LYS A 159 0.75 3.84 1.63
CA LYS A 159 1.41 4.40 2.82
C LYS A 159 1.28 3.43 3.98
N ASN A 160 2.33 3.35 4.80
CA ASN A 160 2.31 2.57 6.03
C ASN A 160 1.82 3.44 7.21
N PRO A 161 0.58 3.26 7.69
CA PRO A 161 0.06 4.02 8.82
C PRO A 161 0.73 3.65 10.16
N CYS A 162 1.33 2.47 10.26
CA CYS A 162 2.04 2.01 11.45
C CYS A 162 3.46 2.57 11.56
N LYS A 163 3.94 3.34 10.57
CA LYS A 163 5.31 3.85 10.56
C LYS A 163 5.54 4.79 11.75
N GLY A 164 6.49 4.41 12.61
CA GLY A 164 6.84 5.16 13.82
C GLY A 164 5.86 5.00 14.98
N VAL A 165 4.87 4.12 14.88
CA VAL A 165 3.95 3.79 15.97
C VAL A 165 4.43 2.50 16.64
N VAL A 166 4.70 2.57 17.95
CA VAL A 166 5.34 1.49 18.73
C VAL A 166 4.46 1.09 19.90
N CYS A 167 4.15 -0.20 20.00
CA CYS A 167 3.54 -0.77 21.20
C CYS A 167 4.66 -1.12 22.20
N LYS A 168 4.73 -0.37 23.30
CA LYS A 168 5.69 -0.60 24.39
C LYS A 168 5.19 -1.72 25.30
N ILE A 169 6.10 -2.49 25.89
CA ILE A 169 5.80 -3.35 27.05
C ILE A 169 6.17 -2.53 28.27
N ASP A 170 5.25 -2.39 29.23
CA ASP A 170 5.60 -1.90 30.55
C ASP A 170 6.29 -3.04 31.31
N GLU A 171 7.63 -3.00 31.38
CA GLU A 171 8.42 -3.98 32.13
C GLU A 171 8.18 -3.87 33.65
N GLN A 172 7.65 -2.74 34.13
CA GLN A 172 7.38 -2.49 35.55
C GLN A 172 6.19 -3.29 36.12
N ALA A 173 5.29 -3.82 35.27
CA ALA A 173 4.19 -4.67 35.72
C ALA A 173 4.64 -6.08 36.15
N LEU A 174 5.86 -6.50 35.75
CA LEU A 174 6.40 -7.83 36.07
C LEU A 174 7.05 -7.92 37.46
N HIS A 175 7.27 -6.79 38.15
CA HIS A 175 7.99 -6.75 39.43
C HIS A 175 7.09 -6.87 40.69
N TRP A 176 5.76 -6.90 40.54
CA TRP A 176 4.83 -6.92 41.69
C TRP A 176 4.41 -8.32 42.18
N TYR A 177 4.97 -9.40 41.62
CA TYR A 177 4.80 -10.76 42.15
C TYR A 177 6.15 -11.39 42.47
N SER A 178 6.69 -11.05 43.64
CA SER A 178 7.60 -11.95 44.36
C SER A 178 7.16 -11.97 45.83
N PRO A 179 6.42 -12.99 46.29
CA PRO A 179 6.24 -13.21 47.71
C PRO A 179 7.53 -13.77 48.32
N LEU A 180 7.74 -13.39 49.58
CA LEU A 180 8.82 -13.75 50.49
C LEU A 180 9.12 -15.26 50.54
#